data_AF-A0AAW1EH26-F1
#
_entry.id   AF-A0AAW1EH26-F1
#
_cell.length_a   1.000
_cell.length_b   1.000
_cell.length_c   1.000
_cell.angle_alpha   90.00
_cell.angle_beta   90.00
_cell.angle_gamma   90.00
#
_symmetry.space_group_name_H-M   'P 1'
#
loop_
_entity.id
_entity.type
_entity.pdbx_description
1 polymer ?
#
loop_
_entity_poly.entity_id
_entity_poly.type
_entity_poly.pdbx_seq_one_letter_code
_entity_poly.pdbx_strand_id
1 'polypeptide(L)'
;MGLQVLLYWPNIIGYVRIGLVFAAWASCETPAVFVPLYSTHIALDGVDGWLARRLGQTSRFGAWLDVVVDNLGRGLLWSLLFQWGWLVSALEWCVFVCNHNARGDHWKNSFITSPPFIQAVMANGFRTPLGTWVVSGLHGLPLWLYGCRWGLLTHWLGLPLWIQALGTVLLAAGRLLALSVEIWCVWTHIKYLTDDEPEEKNN
;
A
#
# COMPACT_ATOMS: atom_id res chain seq x y z
N MET A 1 27.65 -3.59 12.11
CA MET A 1 26.51 -4.52 11.90
C MET A 1 25.28 -3.87 11.24
N GLY A 2 25.01 -2.56 11.38
CA GLY A 2 23.77 -1.96 10.84
C GLY A 2 23.63 -1.90 9.30
N LEU A 3 24.71 -1.57 8.57
CA LEU A 3 24.64 -1.35 7.11
C LEU A 3 24.49 -2.65 6.29
N GLN A 4 24.80 -3.81 6.85
CA GLN A 4 24.65 -5.11 6.15
C GLN A 4 23.19 -5.40 5.80
N VAL A 5 22.24 -4.85 6.56
CA VAL A 5 20.82 -4.97 6.29
C VAL A 5 20.47 -4.43 4.90
N LEU A 6 21.15 -3.37 4.42
CA LEU A 6 20.91 -2.82 3.08
C LEU A 6 21.20 -3.85 1.97
N LEU A 7 22.06 -4.83 2.23
CA LEU A 7 22.48 -5.85 1.26
C LEU A 7 21.77 -7.20 1.46
N TYR A 8 20.75 -7.26 2.33
CA TYR A 8 19.93 -8.46 2.44
C TYR A 8 19.22 -8.74 1.10
N TRP A 9 19.13 -10.01 0.73
CA TRP A 9 18.47 -10.43 -0.51
C TRP A 9 17.05 -9.87 -0.69
N PRO A 10 16.15 -9.87 0.31
CA PRO A 10 14.84 -9.22 0.17
C PRO A 10 14.95 -7.71 -0.11
N ASN A 11 15.94 -7.00 0.45
CA ASN A 11 16.11 -5.56 0.23
C ASN A 11 16.69 -5.26 -1.16
N ILE A 12 17.55 -6.13 -1.68
CA ILE A 12 18.00 -6.07 -3.09
C ILE A 12 16.80 -6.21 -4.03
N ILE A 13 15.88 -7.15 -3.75
CA ILE A 13 14.62 -7.25 -4.50
C ILE A 13 13.80 -5.96 -4.37
N GLY A 14 13.72 -5.36 -3.17
CA GLY A 14 13.12 -4.04 -2.97
C GLY A 14 13.69 -2.96 -3.89
N TYR A 15 15.02 -2.88 -4.05
CA TYR A 15 15.65 -1.93 -4.98
C TYR A 15 15.33 -2.24 -6.45
N VAL A 16 15.27 -3.52 -6.83
CA VAL A 16 14.80 -3.93 -8.16
C VAL A 16 13.35 -3.50 -8.38
N ARG A 17 12.48 -3.65 -7.38
CA ARG A 17 11.08 -3.20 -7.43
C ARG A 17 10.99 -1.69 -7.66
N ILE A 18 11.84 -0.88 -7.04
CA ILE A 18 11.92 0.58 -7.31
C ILE A 18 12.25 0.83 -8.78
N GLY A 19 13.28 0.15 -9.31
CA GLY A 19 13.64 0.26 -10.73
C GLY A 19 12.50 -0.12 -11.66
N LEU A 20 11.74 -1.18 -11.34
CA LEU A 20 10.56 -1.60 -12.10
C LEU A 20 9.44 -0.56 -12.07
N VAL A 21 9.19 0.11 -10.94
CA VAL A 21 8.20 1.20 -10.87
C VAL A 21 8.59 2.35 -11.80
N PHE A 22 9.86 2.77 -11.80
CA PHE A 22 10.33 3.81 -12.72
C PHE A 22 10.27 3.38 -14.19
N ALA A 23 10.63 2.14 -14.50
CA ALA A 23 10.51 1.60 -15.85
C ALA A 23 9.04 1.52 -16.31
N ALA A 24 8.12 1.13 -15.41
CA ALA A 24 6.69 1.13 -15.68
C ALA A 24 6.19 2.56 -15.92
N TRP A 25 6.60 3.54 -15.11
CA TRP A 25 6.26 4.94 -15.33
C TRP A 25 6.72 5.45 -16.70
N ALA A 26 7.96 5.15 -17.09
CA ALA A 26 8.51 5.54 -18.39
C ALA A 26 7.80 4.89 -19.59
N SER A 27 7.04 3.82 -19.38
CA SER A 27 6.30 3.07 -20.40
C SER A 27 4.78 3.10 -20.19
N CYS A 28 4.27 4.05 -19.41
CA CYS A 28 2.86 4.10 -19.00
C CYS A 28 1.85 4.27 -20.15
N GLU A 29 2.30 4.78 -21.29
CA GLU A 29 1.50 4.93 -22.51
C GLU A 29 1.49 3.67 -23.40
N THR A 30 2.32 2.67 -23.08
CA THR A 30 2.43 1.44 -23.86
C THR A 30 2.03 0.24 -22.99
N PRO A 31 0.75 -0.14 -22.95
CA PRO A 31 0.25 -1.21 -22.08
C PRO A 31 0.99 -2.54 -22.21
N ALA A 32 1.44 -2.87 -23.42
CA ALA A 32 2.19 -4.10 -23.71
C ALA A 32 3.53 -4.19 -22.95
N VAL A 33 4.11 -3.04 -22.55
CA VAL A 33 5.35 -2.97 -21.76
C VAL A 33 5.03 -2.67 -20.29
N PHE A 34 4.10 -1.74 -20.04
CA PHE A 34 3.67 -1.37 -18.69
C PHE A 34 3.18 -2.58 -17.89
N VAL A 35 2.27 -3.39 -18.48
CA VAL A 35 1.61 -4.47 -17.74
C VAL A 35 2.62 -5.51 -17.27
N PRO A 36 3.51 -6.07 -18.11
CA PRO A 36 4.53 -6.99 -17.64
C PRO A 36 5.45 -6.41 -16.55
N LEU A 37 5.88 -5.14 -16.68
CA LEU A 37 6.75 -4.50 -15.70
C LEU A 37 6.04 -4.32 -14.35
N TYR A 38 4.83 -3.78 -14.37
CA TYR A 38 4.05 -3.54 -13.17
C TYR A 38 3.61 -4.85 -12.50
N SER A 39 3.23 -5.87 -13.28
CA SER A 39 2.93 -7.21 -12.77
C SER A 39 4.16 -7.85 -12.12
N THR A 40 5.35 -7.69 -12.71
CA THR A 40 6.61 -8.17 -12.11
C THR A 40 6.90 -7.46 -10.79
N HIS A 41 6.70 -6.14 -10.73
CA HIS A 41 6.84 -5.36 -9.50
C HIS A 41 5.94 -5.89 -8.37
N ILE A 42 4.66 -6.16 -8.65
CA ILE A 42 3.72 -6.75 -7.67
C ILE A 42 4.14 -8.17 -7.29
N ALA A 43 4.55 -8.99 -8.25
CA ALA A 43 4.95 -10.36 -7.95
C ALA A 43 6.18 -10.43 -7.03
N LEU A 44 7.13 -9.52 -7.21
CA LEU A 44 8.34 -9.45 -6.41
C LEU A 44 8.10 -9.02 -4.95
N ASP A 45 7.03 -8.30 -4.66
CA ASP A 45 6.57 -7.98 -3.29
C ASP A 45 6.32 -9.27 -2.48
N GLY A 46 5.56 -10.20 -3.05
CA GLY A 46 5.34 -11.50 -2.42
C GLY A 46 6.63 -12.30 -2.23
N VAL A 47 7.57 -12.18 -3.18
CA VAL A 47 8.84 -12.91 -3.17
C VAL A 47 9.80 -12.36 -2.11
N ASP A 48 9.93 -11.04 -1.96
CA ASP A 48 10.85 -10.46 -0.96
C ASP A 48 10.42 -10.82 0.46
N GLY A 49 9.12 -10.77 0.78
CA GLY A 49 8.61 -11.14 2.10
C GLY A 49 8.81 -12.62 2.36
N TRP A 50 8.57 -13.48 1.36
CA TRP A 50 8.84 -14.91 1.46
C TRP A 50 10.33 -15.19 1.69
N LEU A 51 11.21 -14.52 0.95
CA LEU A 51 12.65 -14.70 1.05
C LEU A 51 13.19 -14.21 2.40
N ALA A 52 12.68 -13.08 2.90
CA ALA A 52 13.02 -12.55 4.22
C ALA A 52 12.73 -13.58 5.33
N ARG A 53 11.57 -14.24 5.26
CA ARG A 53 11.20 -15.30 6.21
C ARG A 53 12.06 -16.56 6.05
N ARG A 54 12.32 -16.97 4.81
CA ARG A 54 13.07 -18.20 4.51
C ARG A 54 14.56 -18.09 4.87
N LEU A 55 15.17 -16.92 4.68
CA LEU A 55 16.59 -16.67 4.95
C LEU A 55 16.84 -16.11 6.36
N GLY A 56 15.81 -15.89 7.17
CA GLY A 56 15.94 -15.21 8.47
C GLY A 56 16.44 -13.76 8.35
N GLN A 57 16.16 -13.11 7.22
CA GLN A 57 16.59 -11.74 6.88
C GLN A 57 15.48 -10.70 7.07
N THR A 58 14.56 -10.94 7.99
CA THR A 58 13.53 -9.95 8.36
C THR A 58 14.17 -8.77 9.09
N SER A 59 13.78 -7.54 8.72
CA SER A 59 14.35 -6.33 9.32
C SER A 59 13.36 -5.18 9.31
N ARG A 60 13.53 -4.23 10.25
CA ARG A 60 12.73 -2.97 10.29
C ARG A 60 12.92 -2.15 9.02
N PHE A 61 14.15 -2.09 8.50
CA PHE A 61 14.44 -1.42 7.23
C PHE A 61 13.71 -2.08 6.05
N GLY A 62 13.74 -3.42 5.95
CA GLY A 62 13.03 -4.11 4.87
C GLY A 62 11.53 -3.90 4.93
N ALA A 63 10.91 -3.96 6.11
CA ALA A 63 9.49 -3.67 6.27
C ALA A 63 9.14 -2.21 5.94
N TRP A 64 10.02 -1.26 6.26
CA TRP A 64 9.86 0.14 5.86
C TRP A 64 9.99 0.32 4.34
N LEU A 65 11.01 -0.29 3.73
CA LEU A 65 11.28 -0.21 2.30
C LEU A 65 10.09 -0.76 1.50
N ASP A 66 9.56 -1.91 1.93
CA ASP A 66 8.39 -2.57 1.33
C ASP A 66 7.21 -1.60 1.17
N VAL A 67 6.78 -0.97 2.27
CA VAL A 67 5.67 0.01 2.26
C VAL A 67 6.00 1.24 1.40
N VAL A 68 7.26 1.70 1.40
CA VAL A 68 7.70 2.81 0.55
C VAL A 68 7.54 2.48 -0.93
N VAL A 69 8.00 1.30 -1.39
CA VAL A 69 7.90 0.92 -2.80
C VAL A 69 6.44 0.72 -3.20
N ASP A 70 5.63 0.15 -2.30
CA ASP A 70 4.20 -0.04 -2.49
C ASP A 70 3.43 1.29 -2.65
N ASN A 71 3.73 2.28 -1.80
CA ASN A 71 3.18 3.63 -1.92
C ASN A 71 3.59 4.30 -3.24
N LEU A 72 4.83 4.09 -3.70
CA LEU A 72 5.30 4.60 -4.99
C LEU A 72 4.51 3.97 -6.15
N GLY A 73 4.34 2.64 -6.16
CA GLY A 73 3.61 1.92 -7.19
C GLY A 73 2.14 2.36 -7.29
N ARG A 74 1.44 2.46 -6.16
CA ARG A 74 0.05 2.96 -6.15
C ARG A 74 -0.05 4.44 -6.50
N GLY A 75 0.87 5.27 -6.02
CA GLY A 75 0.91 6.69 -6.36
C GLY A 75 1.10 6.92 -7.86
N LEU A 76 1.94 6.10 -8.51
CA LEU A 76 2.07 6.06 -9.96
C LEU A 76 0.72 5.77 -10.63
N LEU A 77 0.05 4.66 -10.27
CA LEU A 77 -1.23 4.30 -10.88
C LEU A 77 -2.29 5.39 -10.70
N TRP A 78 -2.47 5.93 -9.50
CA TRP A 78 -3.45 6.98 -9.24
C TRP A 78 -3.19 8.22 -10.08
N SER A 79 -1.93 8.63 -10.21
CA SER A 79 -1.53 9.81 -10.99
C SER A 79 -1.71 9.59 -12.50
N LEU A 80 -1.56 8.35 -12.99
CA LEU A 80 -1.88 7.99 -14.37
C LEU A 80 -3.39 8.00 -14.63
N LEU A 81 -4.18 7.66 -13.62
CA LEU A 81 -5.63 7.56 -13.75
C LEU A 81 -6.32 8.91 -13.66
N PHE A 82 -6.00 9.73 -12.68
CA PHE A 82 -6.74 10.97 -12.43
C PHE A 82 -5.78 12.13 -12.19
N GLN A 83 -6.13 13.32 -12.70
CA GLN A 83 -5.34 14.54 -12.45
C GLN A 83 -5.21 14.85 -10.95
N TRP A 84 -6.20 14.47 -10.15
CA TRP A 84 -6.20 14.63 -8.69
C TRP A 84 -5.65 13.39 -7.95
N GLY A 85 -5.22 12.34 -8.66
CA GLY A 85 -4.77 11.09 -8.06
C GLY A 85 -3.57 11.23 -7.11
N TRP A 86 -2.76 12.28 -7.30
CA TRP A 86 -1.69 12.63 -6.37
C TRP A 86 -2.18 12.93 -4.95
N LEU A 87 -3.43 13.37 -4.77
CA LEU A 87 -4.04 13.57 -3.44
C LEU A 87 -4.22 12.25 -2.69
N VAL A 88 -4.60 11.18 -3.41
CA VAL A 88 -4.73 9.84 -2.82
C VAL A 88 -3.36 9.34 -2.37
N SER A 89 -2.34 9.52 -3.21
CA SER A 89 -0.96 9.19 -2.84
C SER A 89 -0.48 10.00 -1.64
N ALA A 90 -0.73 11.30 -1.60
CA ALA A 90 -0.36 12.17 -0.49
C ALA A 90 -0.99 11.71 0.83
N LEU A 91 -2.26 11.27 0.81
CA LEU A 91 -2.90 10.68 1.98
C LEU A 91 -2.22 9.37 2.41
N GLU A 92 -1.95 8.46 1.48
CA GLU A 92 -1.27 7.18 1.78
C GLU A 92 0.12 7.40 2.38
N TRP A 93 0.87 8.40 1.89
CA TRP A 93 2.14 8.83 2.48
C TRP A 93 1.96 9.45 3.87
N CYS A 94 0.94 10.27 4.06
CA CYS A 94 0.62 10.84 5.37
C CYS A 94 0.31 9.74 6.39
N VAL A 95 -0.53 8.77 6.04
CA VAL A 95 -0.84 7.59 6.86
C VAL A 95 0.42 6.82 7.21
N PHE A 96 1.30 6.59 6.24
CA PHE A 96 2.58 5.93 6.47
C PHE A 96 3.43 6.69 7.49
N VAL A 97 3.60 8.01 7.32
CA VAL A 97 4.37 8.84 8.26
C VAL A 97 3.76 8.84 9.66
N CYS A 98 2.44 9.03 9.77
CA CYS A 98 1.72 9.05 11.04
C CYS A 98 1.86 7.73 11.81
N ASN A 99 1.78 6.60 11.11
CA ASN A 99 1.91 5.27 11.73
C ASN A 99 3.37 4.88 12.00
N HIS A 100 4.31 5.32 11.16
CA HIS A 100 5.72 4.96 11.29
C HIS A 100 6.46 5.81 12.33
N ASN A 101 6.18 7.13 12.39
CA ASN A 101 6.89 8.07 13.27
C ASN A 101 6.47 7.94 14.74
N ALA A 102 5.17 7.85 15.02
CA ALA A 102 4.69 8.06 16.39
C ALA A 102 4.86 6.89 17.36
N ARG A 103 5.07 5.63 16.93
CA ARG A 103 4.64 4.51 17.80
C ARG A 103 5.50 3.25 17.90
N GLY A 104 6.71 3.17 17.34
CA GLY A 104 7.67 2.09 17.66
C GLY A 104 7.03 0.70 17.83
N ASP A 105 7.28 0.00 18.95
CA ASP A 105 6.64 -1.30 19.28
C ASP A 105 5.20 -1.17 19.88
N HIS A 106 4.74 0.05 20.20
CA HIS A 106 3.46 0.33 20.88
C HIS A 106 2.26 0.61 19.94
N TRP A 107 2.46 0.77 18.63
CA TRP A 107 1.36 1.07 17.68
C TRP A 107 0.23 0.04 17.71
N LYS A 108 0.58 -1.23 17.98
CA LYS A 108 -0.38 -2.34 18.11
C LYS A 108 -1.38 -2.12 19.25
N ASN A 109 -0.99 -1.43 20.33
CA ASN A 109 -1.89 -1.14 21.46
C ASN A 109 -2.96 -0.12 21.10
N SER A 110 -2.70 0.76 20.12
CA SER A 110 -3.68 1.75 19.67
C SER A 110 -4.85 1.14 18.91
N PHE A 111 -4.71 -0.08 18.39
CA PHE A 111 -5.83 -0.78 17.75
C PHE A 111 -6.74 -1.46 18.76
N ILE A 112 -6.26 -1.73 19.98
CA ILE A 112 -7.09 -2.24 21.07
C ILE A 112 -8.15 -1.20 21.47
N THR A 113 -7.82 0.09 21.39
CA THR A 113 -8.74 1.20 21.65
C THR A 113 -9.44 1.75 20.41
N SER A 114 -9.24 1.13 19.23
CA SER A 114 -9.86 1.59 17.99
C SER A 114 -11.35 1.24 17.91
N PRO A 115 -12.16 1.95 17.09
CA PRO A 115 -13.55 1.61 16.85
C PRO A 115 -13.73 0.15 16.38
N PRO A 116 -14.84 -0.53 16.72
CA PRO A 116 -15.05 -1.95 16.40
C PRO A 116 -14.89 -2.28 14.90
N PHE A 117 -15.30 -1.36 14.04
CA PHE A 117 -15.12 -1.48 12.59
C PHE A 117 -13.64 -1.57 12.19
N ILE A 118 -12.78 -0.73 12.76
CA ILE A 118 -11.34 -0.70 12.45
C ILE A 118 -10.66 -1.95 13.00
N GLN A 119 -11.04 -2.39 14.19
CA GLN A 119 -10.60 -3.68 14.74
C GLN A 119 -10.96 -4.84 13.80
N ALA A 120 -12.19 -4.87 13.27
CA ALA A 120 -12.64 -5.92 12.36
C ALA A 120 -11.86 -5.92 11.03
N VAL A 121 -11.52 -4.74 10.49
CA VAL A 121 -10.68 -4.62 9.28
C VAL A 121 -9.27 -5.15 9.54
N MET A 122 -8.67 -4.81 10.68
CA MET A 122 -7.27 -5.12 10.98
C MET A 122 -7.05 -6.49 11.65
N ALA A 123 -8.14 -7.16 12.02
CA ALA A 123 -8.12 -8.48 12.62
C ALA A 123 -7.30 -9.48 11.79
N ASN A 124 -6.50 -10.30 12.47
CA ASN A 124 -5.58 -11.27 11.87
C ASN A 124 -4.62 -10.68 10.82
N GLY A 125 -4.28 -9.39 10.94
CA GLY A 125 -3.43 -8.70 9.96
C GLY A 125 -4.09 -8.61 8.58
N PHE A 126 -5.35 -8.15 8.56
CA PHE A 126 -6.20 -8.03 7.37
C PHE A 126 -6.67 -9.35 6.73
N ARG A 127 -6.40 -10.51 7.34
CA ARG A 127 -6.78 -11.84 6.80
C ARG A 127 -8.24 -12.24 7.05
N THR A 128 -9.09 -11.29 7.41
CA THR A 128 -10.56 -11.49 7.47
C THR A 128 -11.19 -11.19 6.10
N PRO A 129 -12.43 -11.63 5.82
CA PRO A 129 -13.12 -11.25 4.59
C PRO A 129 -13.20 -9.73 4.40
N LEU A 130 -13.49 -9.00 5.48
CA LEU A 130 -13.53 -7.54 5.48
C LEU A 130 -12.15 -6.92 5.22
N GLY A 131 -11.11 -7.37 5.94
CA GLY A 131 -9.75 -6.89 5.74
C GLY A 131 -9.22 -7.16 4.33
N THR A 132 -9.51 -8.36 3.80
CA THR A 132 -9.13 -8.74 2.44
C THR A 132 -9.83 -7.88 1.41
N TRP A 133 -11.11 -7.54 1.61
CA TRP A 133 -11.84 -6.64 0.73
C TRP A 133 -11.26 -5.22 0.75
N VAL A 134 -10.92 -4.70 1.93
CA VAL A 134 -10.25 -3.40 2.09
C VAL A 134 -8.91 -3.37 1.37
N VAL A 135 -8.05 -4.37 1.58
CA VAL A 135 -6.75 -4.50 0.91
C VAL A 135 -6.91 -4.66 -0.60
N SER A 136 -7.91 -5.45 -1.04
CA SER A 136 -8.22 -5.60 -2.47
C SER A 136 -8.67 -4.28 -3.09
N GLY A 137 -9.45 -3.45 -2.38
CA GLY A 137 -9.80 -2.12 -2.83
C GLY A 137 -8.59 -1.17 -2.87
N LEU A 138 -7.70 -1.24 -1.88
CA LEU A 138 -6.50 -0.40 -1.79
C LEU A 138 -5.52 -0.67 -2.96
N HIS A 139 -5.18 -1.93 -3.20
CA HIS A 139 -4.19 -2.30 -4.23
C HIS A 139 -4.85 -2.61 -5.60
N GLY A 140 -6.02 -3.23 -5.59
CA GLY A 140 -6.66 -3.77 -6.79
C GLY A 140 -7.46 -2.73 -7.58
N LEU A 141 -8.10 -1.75 -6.93
CA LEU A 141 -8.89 -0.72 -7.64
C LEU A 141 -8.09 0.06 -8.68
N PRO A 142 -6.93 0.67 -8.35
CA PRO A 142 -6.19 1.44 -9.35
C PRO A 142 -5.71 0.56 -10.51
N LEU A 143 -5.31 -0.69 -10.24
CA LEU A 143 -4.92 -1.63 -11.29
C LEU A 143 -6.11 -2.00 -12.19
N TRP A 144 -7.28 -2.26 -11.60
CA TRP A 144 -8.51 -2.56 -12.32
C TRP A 144 -8.93 -1.42 -13.24
N LEU A 145 -8.91 -0.18 -12.73
CA LEU A 145 -9.24 1.02 -13.50
C LEU A 145 -8.27 1.25 -14.67
N TYR A 146 -6.98 0.95 -14.47
CA TYR A 146 -6.00 0.98 -15.56
C TYR A 146 -6.36 -0.05 -16.64
N GLY A 147 -6.71 -1.27 -16.23
CA GLY A 147 -7.20 -2.32 -17.12
C GLY A 147 -8.43 -1.92 -17.94
N CYS A 148 -9.41 -1.28 -17.30
CA CYS A 148 -10.60 -0.74 -17.96
C CYS A 148 -10.23 0.36 -18.98
N ARG A 149 -9.38 1.31 -18.60
CA ARG A 149 -9.00 2.46 -19.44
C ARG A 149 -8.36 2.05 -20.76
N TRP A 150 -7.47 1.06 -20.71
CA TRP A 150 -6.74 0.57 -21.87
C TRP A 150 -7.44 -0.60 -22.58
N GLY A 151 -8.68 -0.91 -22.19
CA GLY A 151 -9.46 -2.00 -22.78
C GLY A 151 -8.88 -3.40 -22.53
N LEU A 152 -7.91 -3.56 -21.63
CA LEU A 152 -7.21 -4.81 -21.37
C LEU A 152 -8.17 -5.90 -20.86
N LEU A 153 -9.12 -5.52 -20.00
CA LEU A 153 -10.12 -6.46 -19.46
C LEU A 153 -11.05 -6.99 -20.55
N THR A 154 -11.41 -6.14 -21.52
CA THR A 154 -12.25 -6.55 -22.66
C THR A 154 -11.44 -7.39 -23.65
N HIS A 155 -10.25 -6.93 -24.04
CA HIS A 155 -9.46 -7.54 -25.12
C HIS A 155 -8.76 -8.83 -24.70
N TRP A 156 -8.22 -8.89 -23.48
CA TRP A 156 -7.42 -10.04 -23.05
C TRP A 156 -8.24 -11.05 -22.24
N LEU A 157 -9.20 -10.56 -21.43
CA LEU A 157 -10.01 -11.42 -20.56
C LEU A 157 -11.45 -11.62 -21.08
N GLY A 158 -11.85 -10.95 -22.17
CA GLY A 158 -13.19 -11.09 -22.74
C GLY A 158 -14.30 -10.59 -21.81
N LEU A 159 -13.99 -9.74 -20.83
CA LEU A 159 -14.95 -9.34 -19.81
C LEU A 159 -15.99 -8.34 -20.35
N PRO A 160 -17.30 -8.60 -20.22
CA PRO A 160 -18.34 -7.66 -20.62
C PRO A 160 -18.35 -6.42 -19.71
N LEU A 161 -18.81 -5.28 -20.25
CA LEU A 161 -18.78 -3.97 -19.58
C LEU A 161 -19.51 -3.97 -18.23
N TRP A 162 -20.60 -4.74 -18.09
CA TRP A 162 -21.34 -4.80 -16.82
C TRP A 162 -20.54 -5.52 -15.71
N ILE A 163 -19.71 -6.51 -16.04
CA ILE A 163 -18.79 -7.14 -15.07
C ILE A 163 -17.69 -6.15 -14.70
N GLN A 164 -17.18 -5.38 -15.67
CA GLN A 164 -16.20 -4.33 -15.41
C GLN A 164 -16.75 -3.26 -14.46
N ALA A 165 -17.99 -2.83 -14.68
CA ALA A 165 -18.69 -1.89 -13.82
C ALA A 165 -18.92 -2.47 -12.41
N LEU A 166 -19.40 -3.72 -12.31
CA LEU A 166 -19.62 -4.39 -11.03
C LEU A 166 -18.30 -4.51 -10.24
N GLY A 167 -17.23 -4.98 -10.88
CA GLY A 167 -15.90 -5.06 -10.25
C GLY A 167 -15.38 -3.70 -9.80
N THR A 168 -15.60 -2.66 -10.60
CA THR A 168 -15.25 -1.28 -10.23
C THR A 168 -15.99 -0.83 -8.97
N VAL A 169 -17.31 -1.06 -8.89
CA VAL A 169 -18.13 -0.71 -7.72
C VAL A 169 -17.65 -1.45 -6.47
N LEU A 170 -17.40 -2.76 -6.58
CA LEU A 170 -16.94 -3.58 -5.46
C LEU A 170 -15.57 -3.14 -4.95
N LEU A 171 -14.61 -2.88 -5.84
CA LEU A 171 -13.27 -2.42 -5.48
C LEU A 171 -13.29 -0.98 -4.94
N ALA A 172 -14.14 -0.10 -5.50
CA ALA A 172 -14.34 1.26 -5.03
C ALA A 172 -14.89 1.29 -3.60
N ALA A 173 -15.88 0.44 -3.29
CA ALA A 173 -16.38 0.29 -1.93
C ALA A 173 -15.26 -0.15 -0.96
N GLY A 174 -14.42 -1.13 -1.35
CA GLY A 174 -13.24 -1.52 -0.58
C GLY A 174 -12.26 -0.37 -0.35
N ARG A 175 -11.99 0.46 -1.37
CA ARG A 175 -11.10 1.63 -1.25
C ARG A 175 -11.67 2.72 -0.35
N LEU A 176 -12.99 2.93 -0.35
CA LEU A 176 -13.65 3.88 0.56
C LEU A 176 -13.59 3.42 2.02
N LEU A 177 -13.69 2.11 2.26
CA LEU A 177 -13.44 1.55 3.59
C LEU A 177 -11.98 1.73 4.00
N ALA A 178 -11.02 1.52 3.09
CA ALA A 178 -9.60 1.81 3.34
C ALA A 178 -9.39 3.28 3.70
N LEU A 179 -10.01 4.20 2.96
CA LEU A 179 -9.97 5.64 3.22
C LEU A 179 -10.49 5.98 4.63
N SER A 180 -11.54 5.31 5.08
CA SER A 180 -12.08 5.53 6.42
C SER A 180 -11.08 5.12 7.52
N VAL A 181 -10.35 4.02 7.31
CA VAL A 181 -9.27 3.57 8.20
C VAL A 181 -8.07 4.53 8.16
N GLU A 182 -7.67 4.98 6.96
CA GLU A 182 -6.60 5.95 6.74
C GLU A 182 -6.86 7.27 7.48
N ILE A 183 -8.06 7.84 7.32
CA ILE A 183 -8.48 9.07 8.02
C ILE A 183 -8.41 8.87 9.54
N TRP A 184 -8.87 7.71 10.04
CA TRP A 184 -8.79 7.42 11.46
C TRP A 184 -7.35 7.31 11.97
N CYS A 185 -6.44 6.70 11.20
CA CYS A 185 -5.02 6.62 11.56
C CYS A 185 -4.41 8.02 11.68
N VAL A 186 -4.66 8.89 10.69
CA VAL A 186 -4.16 10.28 10.70
C VAL A 186 -4.77 11.05 11.87
N TRP A 187 -6.07 10.95 12.09
CA TRP A 187 -6.75 11.63 13.19
C TRP A 187 -6.24 11.19 14.57
N THR A 188 -6.01 9.90 14.74
CA THR A 188 -5.43 9.33 15.95
C THR A 188 -4.01 9.84 16.21
N HIS A 189 -3.24 10.09 15.16
CA HIS A 189 -1.92 10.72 15.28
C HIS A 189 -2.02 12.20 15.64
N ILE A 190 -2.95 12.95 15.02
CA ILE A 190 -3.19 14.36 15.38
C ILE A 190 -3.55 14.48 16.86
N LYS A 191 -4.45 13.63 17.37
CA LYS A 191 -4.80 13.60 18.80
C LYS A 191 -3.59 13.42 19.70
N TYR A 192 -2.71 12.47 19.35
CA TYR A 192 -1.47 12.24 20.08
C TYR A 192 -0.55 13.48 20.09
N LEU A 193 -0.45 14.21 18.97
CA LEU A 193 0.35 15.43 18.90
C LEU A 193 -0.26 16.61 19.68
N THR A 194 -1.56 16.57 19.96
CA THR A 194 -2.28 17.63 20.70
C THR A 194 -2.52 17.29 22.17
N ASP A 195 -2.23 16.05 22.59
CA ASP A 195 -2.26 15.67 24.00
C ASP A 195 -1.02 16.28 24.67
N ASP A 196 -1.23 17.26 25.55
CA ASP A 196 -0.17 17.91 26.32
C ASP A 196 0.43 16.93 27.36
N GLU A 197 1.40 16.12 26.96
CA GLU A 197 2.38 15.59 27.93
C GLU A 197 3.43 16.70 28.15
N PRO A 198 3.63 17.18 29.40
CA PRO A 198 4.66 18.18 29.66
C PRO A 198 6.00 17.56 29.27
N GLU A 199 6.70 18.19 28.31
CA GLU A 199 8.08 17.85 27.98
C GLU A 199 8.87 17.74 29.29
N GLU A 200 9.27 16.52 29.66
CA GLU A 200 10.28 16.33 30.71
C GLU A 200 11.54 17.03 30.23
N LYS A 201 11.69 18.29 30.66
CA LYS A 201 12.95 19.01 30.63
C LYS A 201 13.93 18.22 31.49
N ASN A 202 14.68 17.34 30.84
CA ASN A 202 15.89 16.76 31.41
C ASN A 202 16.89 17.91 31.64
N ASN A 203 16.90 18.42 32.88
CA ASN A 203 17.96 19.26 33.43
C ASN A 203 19.25 18.45 33.63
#